data_AF-A0A9J6QYT9-F1
#
_entry.id   AF-A0A9J6QYT9-F1
#
_cell.length_a   1.000
_cell.length_b   1.000
_cell.length_c   1.000
_cell.angle_alpha   90.00
_cell.angle_beta   90.00
_cell.angle_gamma   90.00
#
_symmetry.space_group_name_H-M   'P 1'
#
loop_
_entity.id
_entity.type
_entity.pdbx_description
1 polymer ?
#
loop_
_entity_poly.entity_id
_entity_poly.type
_entity_poly.pdbx_seq_one_letter_code
_entity_poly.pdbx_strand_id
1 'polypeptide(L)'
;MNTTKNLKLNCLYKINRIAKQCGKMKQEAYSNREHIVCREYKLIQQQLYLLKSLTIMDMQDKQELYEDGLCIDDNGCVLNTYTAEGYIFHEISQCQEISEGTTLTKIHNKPTSEGQYEFWRPYVYYLTSRLSDQYKRLYDAITGNKFELFNWSVIKNCLDLFSEIGLSGEILWRNFCPWDSADMSLYSCTLFFNGIQLCNIKIYVPEDYEITCENGSLEVDTFDEYRDVDFSQY
;
A
#
# COMPACT_ATOMS: atom_id res chain seq x y z
N MET A 1 -23.74 19.90 13.94
CA MET A 1 -22.68 19.59 12.97
C MET A 1 -21.70 18.62 13.61
N ASN A 2 -21.42 17.48 12.97
CA ASN A 2 -20.67 16.35 13.54
C ASN A 2 -19.16 16.64 13.58
N THR A 3 -18.66 17.11 14.73
CA THR A 3 -17.23 17.39 14.99
C THR A 3 -16.31 16.19 14.71
N THR A 4 -16.81 14.97 14.86
CA THR A 4 -16.05 13.72 14.64
C THR A 4 -15.74 13.45 13.16
N LYS A 5 -16.65 13.78 12.24
CA LYS A 5 -16.45 13.59 10.78
C LYS A 5 -15.37 14.54 10.26
N ASN A 6 -15.44 15.80 10.67
CA ASN A 6 -14.43 16.81 10.36
C ASN A 6 -13.02 16.40 10.84
N LEU A 7 -12.92 15.78 12.03
CA LEU A 7 -11.63 15.32 12.56
C LEU A 7 -11.05 14.14 11.76
N LYS A 8 -11.87 13.17 11.32
CA LYS A 8 -11.39 12.05 10.47
C LYS A 8 -10.83 12.57 9.14
N LEU A 9 -11.58 13.45 8.46
CA LEU A 9 -11.15 14.09 7.22
C LEU A 9 -9.87 14.93 7.41
N ASN A 10 -9.76 15.66 8.52
CA ASN A 10 -8.55 16.41 8.86
C ASN A 10 -7.35 15.48 9.06
N CYS A 11 -7.53 14.37 9.80
CA CYS A 11 -6.49 13.37 10.01
C CYS A 11 -6.02 12.75 8.68
N LEU A 12 -6.97 12.41 7.80
CA LEU A 12 -6.69 11.89 6.45
C LEU A 12 -5.86 12.89 5.62
N TYR A 13 -6.26 14.17 5.65
CA TYR A 13 -5.51 15.24 4.99
C TYR A 13 -4.09 15.40 5.56
N LYS A 14 -3.93 15.32 6.88
CA LYS A 14 -2.63 15.41 7.57
C LYS A 14 -1.71 14.26 7.18
N ILE A 15 -2.17 13.01 7.23
CA ILE A 15 -1.34 11.86 6.88
C ILE A 15 -0.92 11.90 5.40
N ASN A 16 -1.80 12.33 4.50
CA ASN A 16 -1.48 12.46 3.08
C ASN A 16 -0.39 13.52 2.84
N ARG A 17 -0.47 14.66 3.52
CA ARG A 17 0.57 15.70 3.45
C ARG A 17 1.91 15.20 3.99
N ILE A 18 1.89 14.45 5.09
CA ILE A 18 3.11 13.89 5.70
C ILE A 18 3.72 12.81 4.80
N ALA A 19 2.90 11.94 4.18
CA ALA A 19 3.38 10.94 3.23
C ALA A 19 4.14 11.58 2.05
N LYS A 20 3.61 12.68 1.48
CA LYS A 20 4.31 13.47 0.45
C LYS A 20 5.62 14.08 0.96
N GLN A 21 5.68 14.50 2.22
CA GLN A 21 6.90 15.04 2.82
C GLN A 21 7.96 13.94 3.03
N CYS A 22 7.56 12.74 3.48
CA CYS A 22 8.43 11.57 3.57
C CYS A 22 9.00 11.18 2.20
N GLY A 23 8.20 11.28 1.13
CA GLY A 23 8.66 11.08 -0.24
C GLY A 23 9.84 12.00 -0.62
N LYS A 24 9.73 13.30 -0.32
CA LYS A 24 10.82 14.27 -0.54
C LYS A 24 12.08 13.93 0.25
N MET A 25 11.91 13.56 1.51
CA MET A 25 13.05 13.25 2.40
C MET A 25 13.73 11.94 2.03
N LYS A 26 12.96 10.96 1.56
CA LYS A 26 13.49 9.72 0.96
C LYS A 26 14.41 10.04 -0.22
N GLN A 27 14.00 10.95 -1.11
CA GLN A 27 14.81 11.36 -2.27
C GLN A 27 16.07 12.15 -1.87
N GLU A 28 15.95 13.04 -0.89
CA GLU A 28 17.09 13.79 -0.33
C GLU A 28 18.11 12.83 0.31
N ALA A 29 17.66 11.93 1.18
CA ALA A 29 18.49 10.89 1.79
C ALA A 29 19.14 9.98 0.73
N TYR A 30 18.41 9.62 -0.33
CA TYR A 30 18.98 8.86 -1.45
C TYR A 30 20.11 9.63 -2.15
N SER A 31 19.90 10.92 -2.42
CA SER A 31 20.89 11.80 -3.05
C SER A 31 22.15 11.97 -2.18
N ASN A 32 21.97 11.99 -0.86
CA ASN A 32 23.04 12.06 0.14
C ASN A 32 23.70 10.69 0.44
N ARG A 33 23.24 9.60 -0.19
CA ARG A 33 23.69 8.22 0.05
C ARG A 33 23.43 7.72 1.48
N GLU A 34 22.45 8.28 2.16
CA GLU A 34 22.00 7.89 3.49
C GLU A 34 20.97 6.75 3.38
N HIS A 35 21.42 5.56 2.99
CA HIS A 35 20.54 4.44 2.64
C HIS A 35 19.59 4.00 3.77
N ILE A 36 20.04 4.06 5.04
CA ILE A 36 19.22 3.69 6.19
C ILE A 36 18.06 4.69 6.36
N VAL A 37 18.38 5.99 6.32
CA VAL A 37 17.39 7.07 6.44
C VAL A 37 16.41 7.03 5.26
N CYS A 38 16.90 6.78 4.05
CA CYS A 38 16.06 6.58 2.87
C CYS A 38 15.06 5.42 3.07
N ARG A 39 15.52 4.28 3.61
CA ARG A 39 14.65 3.13 3.91
C ARG A 39 13.58 3.48 4.95
N GLU A 40 13.93 4.22 6.00
CA GLU A 40 12.97 4.64 7.03
C GLU A 40 11.87 5.53 6.45
N TYR A 41 12.22 6.54 5.66
CA TYR A 41 11.22 7.39 5.01
C TYR A 41 10.35 6.63 4.00
N LYS A 42 10.92 5.64 3.29
CA LYS A 42 10.13 4.76 2.42
C LYS A 42 9.07 3.99 3.20
N LEU A 43 9.44 3.38 4.33
CA LEU A 43 8.51 2.62 5.16
C LEU A 43 7.40 3.50 5.74
N ILE A 44 7.75 4.69 6.25
CA ILE A 44 6.75 5.63 6.77
C ILE A 44 5.81 6.09 5.64
N GLN A 45 6.35 6.43 4.47
CA GLN A 45 5.55 6.84 3.31
C GLN A 45 4.55 5.75 2.92
N GLN A 46 5.01 4.49 2.81
CA GLN A 46 4.15 3.35 2.49
C GLN A 46 3.07 3.11 3.55
N GLN A 47 3.42 3.22 4.83
CA GLN A 47 2.47 3.09 5.94
C GLN A 47 1.34 4.13 5.89
N LEU A 48 1.69 5.40 5.68
CA LEU A 48 0.71 6.48 5.62
C LEU A 48 -0.18 6.39 4.38
N TYR A 49 0.38 5.96 3.26
CA TYR A 49 -0.37 5.73 2.03
C TYR A 49 -1.31 4.54 2.13
N LEU A 50 -0.87 3.42 2.67
CA LEU A 50 -1.76 2.29 2.96
C LEU A 50 -2.92 2.76 3.86
N LEU A 51 -2.63 3.43 4.99
CA LEU A 51 -3.67 3.91 5.89
C LEU A 51 -4.66 4.85 5.22
N LYS A 52 -4.16 5.75 4.36
CA LYS A 52 -5.01 6.66 3.58
C LYS A 52 -5.98 5.88 2.71
N SER A 53 -5.49 4.92 1.93
CA SER A 53 -6.35 4.13 1.04
C SER A 53 -7.37 3.30 1.81
N LEU A 54 -6.94 2.59 2.86
CA LEU A 54 -7.85 1.82 3.72
C LEU A 54 -8.92 2.70 4.37
N THR A 55 -8.55 3.92 4.78
CA THR A 55 -9.52 4.88 5.35
C THR A 55 -10.50 5.37 4.29
N ILE A 56 -10.05 5.66 3.07
CA ILE A 56 -10.95 6.06 1.97
C ILE A 56 -11.94 4.92 1.69
N MET A 57 -11.47 3.68 1.57
CA MET A 57 -12.33 2.51 1.37
C MET A 57 -13.37 2.35 2.49
N ASP A 58 -12.93 2.37 3.74
CA ASP A 58 -13.83 2.29 4.91
C ASP A 58 -14.88 3.42 4.92
N MET A 59 -14.50 4.62 4.48
CA MET A 59 -15.41 5.76 4.38
C MET A 59 -16.39 5.65 3.21
N GLN A 60 -15.97 5.07 2.08
CA GLN A 60 -16.87 4.79 0.95
C GLN A 60 -17.93 3.75 1.32
N ASP A 61 -17.52 2.63 1.94
CA ASP A 61 -18.42 1.58 2.42
C ASP A 61 -19.47 2.12 3.40
N LYS A 62 -19.05 3.07 4.25
CA LYS A 62 -19.91 3.77 5.22
C LYS A 62 -20.69 4.94 4.63
N GLN A 63 -20.58 5.21 3.33
CA GLN A 63 -21.20 6.34 2.64
C GLN A 63 -20.86 7.71 3.27
N GLU A 64 -19.66 7.82 3.85
CA GLU A 64 -19.10 9.05 4.43
C GLU A 64 -18.39 9.91 3.38
N LEU A 65 -18.08 9.33 2.22
CA LEU A 65 -17.30 9.92 1.14
C LEU A 65 -17.86 9.44 -0.21
N TYR A 66 -17.87 10.31 -1.21
CA TYR A 66 -18.43 10.03 -2.54
C TYR A 66 -17.37 10.21 -3.61
N GLU A 67 -17.44 9.37 -4.64
CA GLU A 67 -16.63 9.53 -5.84
C GLU A 67 -17.14 10.72 -6.65
N ASP A 68 -16.25 11.65 -6.98
CA ASP A 68 -16.53 12.95 -7.61
C ASP A 68 -15.90 13.06 -9.02
N GLY A 69 -15.40 11.94 -9.55
CA GLY A 69 -14.84 11.82 -10.89
C GLY A 69 -13.35 11.52 -10.92
N LEU A 70 -12.71 11.86 -12.03
CA LEU A 70 -11.32 11.52 -12.33
C LEU A 70 -10.44 12.76 -12.36
N CYS A 71 -9.21 12.66 -11.87
CA CYS A 71 -8.16 13.65 -12.06
C CYS A 71 -6.93 13.00 -12.69
N ILE A 72 -6.14 13.78 -13.42
CA ILE A 72 -4.88 13.31 -14.01
C ILE A 72 -3.74 13.92 -13.18
N ASP A 73 -2.84 13.09 -12.68
CA ASP A 73 -1.66 13.55 -11.97
C ASP A 73 -0.58 14.10 -12.93
N ASP A 74 0.49 14.66 -12.37
CA ASP A 74 1.59 15.24 -13.16
C ASP A 74 2.33 14.22 -14.05
N ASN A 75 2.12 12.91 -13.83
CA ASN A 75 2.69 11.82 -14.62
C ASN A 75 1.72 11.27 -15.67
N GLY A 76 0.51 11.84 -15.79
CA GLY A 76 -0.51 11.34 -16.71
C GLY A 76 -1.32 10.15 -16.15
N CYS A 77 -1.15 9.80 -14.88
CA CYS A 77 -1.91 8.76 -14.21
C CYS A 77 -3.31 9.28 -13.89
N VAL A 78 -4.34 8.56 -14.34
CA VAL A 78 -5.74 8.86 -14.04
C VAL A 78 -6.08 8.30 -12.66
N LEU A 79 -6.55 9.15 -11.77
CA LEU A 79 -6.86 8.83 -10.36
C LEU A 79 -8.31 9.18 -10.07
N ASN A 80 -9.03 8.33 -9.33
CA ASN A 80 -10.34 8.72 -8.83
C ASN A 80 -10.19 9.81 -7.76
N THR A 81 -11.20 10.67 -7.73
CA THR A 81 -11.33 11.80 -6.82
C THR A 81 -12.51 11.57 -5.91
N TYR A 82 -12.31 11.93 -4.65
CA TYR A 82 -13.16 11.58 -3.54
C TYR A 82 -13.47 12.83 -2.75
N THR A 83 -14.74 13.15 -2.56
CA THR A 83 -15.15 14.36 -1.85
C THR A 83 -16.01 14.10 -0.63
N ALA A 84 -15.75 14.88 0.40
CA ALA A 84 -16.53 14.89 1.64
C ALA A 84 -16.35 16.23 2.36
N GLU A 85 -17.45 16.92 2.65
CA GLU A 85 -17.46 18.17 3.45
C GLU A 85 -16.44 19.24 2.98
N GLY A 86 -16.23 19.37 1.67
CA GLY A 86 -15.29 20.31 1.06
C GLY A 86 -13.83 19.85 1.03
N TYR A 87 -13.52 18.66 1.56
CA TYR A 87 -12.25 18.00 1.34
C TYR A 87 -12.27 17.23 0.02
N ILE A 88 -11.14 17.29 -0.68
CA ILE A 88 -10.88 16.53 -1.90
C ILE A 88 -9.70 15.61 -1.62
N PHE A 89 -9.91 14.31 -1.80
CA PHE A 89 -8.87 13.30 -1.77
C PHE A 89 -8.74 12.69 -3.15
N HIS A 90 -7.54 12.23 -3.44
CA HIS A 90 -7.24 11.48 -4.65
C HIS A 90 -6.59 10.17 -4.24
N GLU A 91 -6.61 9.24 -5.16
CA GLU A 91 -5.87 7.99 -5.05
C GLU A 91 -4.36 8.21 -5.02
N ILE A 92 -3.65 7.12 -4.82
CA ILE A 92 -2.19 7.07 -4.89
C ILE A 92 -1.83 6.79 -6.35
N SER A 93 -0.99 7.63 -6.93
CA SER A 93 -0.50 7.44 -8.30
C SER A 93 0.42 6.24 -8.41
N GLN A 94 0.26 5.49 -9.51
CA GLN A 94 1.15 4.39 -9.89
C GLN A 94 2.57 4.86 -10.21
N CYS A 95 2.72 6.12 -10.65
CA CYS A 95 4.00 6.70 -11.07
C CYS A 95 4.67 7.56 -9.99
N GLN A 96 4.32 7.36 -8.71
CA GLN A 96 4.73 8.19 -7.57
C GLN A 96 6.25 8.43 -7.44
N GLU A 97 7.10 7.55 -7.98
CA GLU A 97 8.55 7.67 -7.80
C GLU A 97 9.20 8.73 -8.72
N ILE A 98 8.56 9.14 -9.83
CA ILE A 98 9.19 9.95 -10.87
C ILE A 98 8.95 11.46 -10.70
N SER A 99 7.78 11.91 -10.22
CA SER A 99 7.40 13.33 -10.22
C SER A 99 7.75 14.13 -8.96
N GLU A 100 8.10 13.49 -7.83
CA GLU A 100 8.37 14.25 -6.58
C GLU A 100 9.61 15.16 -6.70
N GLY A 101 10.42 15.03 -7.77
CA GLY A 101 11.61 15.82 -8.05
C GLY A 101 11.44 17.02 -9.01
N THR A 102 10.34 17.17 -9.75
CA THR A 102 10.24 18.19 -10.82
C THR A 102 9.61 19.52 -10.40
N THR A 103 8.96 19.62 -9.23
CA THR A 103 8.47 20.90 -8.67
C THR A 103 9.58 21.65 -7.90
N LEU A 104 10.78 21.73 -8.47
CA LEU A 104 11.97 22.33 -7.85
C LEU A 104 12.04 23.86 -7.90
N THR A 105 10.96 24.55 -8.27
CA THR A 105 10.95 26.02 -8.29
C THR A 105 9.86 26.61 -7.40
N LYS A 106 10.33 27.22 -6.30
CA LYS A 106 9.65 28.18 -5.43
C LYS A 106 8.66 27.62 -4.40
N ILE A 107 9.20 27.03 -3.34
CA ILE A 107 8.67 27.31 -1.99
C ILE A 107 9.85 27.69 -1.09
N HIS A 108 10.09 29.00 -0.96
CA HIS A 108 10.82 29.51 0.19
C HIS A 108 10.02 29.19 1.44
N ASN A 109 10.37 28.11 2.14
CA ASN A 109 10.01 27.97 3.53
C ASN A 109 11.29 27.72 4.32
N LYS A 110 11.48 28.59 5.31
CA LYS A 110 12.53 28.56 6.32
C LYS A 110 12.82 27.12 6.79
N PRO A 111 14.06 26.81 7.17
CA PRO A 111 14.37 25.54 7.81
C PRO A 111 13.54 25.47 9.10
N THR A 112 12.55 24.58 9.12
CA THR A 112 11.89 24.25 10.38
C THR A 112 12.72 23.13 10.99
N SER A 113 13.50 23.56 11.97
CA SER A 113 14.19 22.79 13.00
C SER A 113 13.58 21.42 13.26
N GLU A 114 14.47 20.42 13.32
CA GLU A 114 14.44 19.24 14.18
C GLU A 114 13.20 19.15 15.10
N GLY A 115 12.31 18.18 14.85
CA GLY A 115 11.19 17.85 15.75
C GLY A 115 9.83 17.56 15.12
N GLN A 116 9.63 17.76 13.81
CA GLN A 116 8.31 17.56 13.18
C GLN A 116 7.97 16.12 12.77
N TYR A 117 8.92 15.18 12.90
CA TYR A 117 8.78 13.81 12.39
C TYR A 117 7.97 12.86 13.28
N GLU A 118 7.69 13.23 14.53
CA GLU A 118 6.95 12.37 15.46
C GLU A 118 5.45 12.69 15.53
N PHE A 119 5.01 13.82 14.96
CA PHE A 119 3.64 14.31 15.14
C PHE A 119 2.60 13.69 14.19
N TRP A 120 2.94 12.59 13.50
CA TRP A 120 1.98 11.84 12.67
C TRP A 120 1.33 10.69 13.41
N ARG A 121 1.98 10.15 14.44
CA ARG A 121 1.49 8.98 15.21
C ARG A 121 0.10 9.20 15.80
N PRO A 122 -0.26 10.38 16.34
CA PRO A 122 -1.63 10.62 16.83
C PRO A 122 -2.69 10.50 15.73
N TYR A 123 -2.41 10.99 14.52
CA TYR A 123 -3.33 10.88 13.38
C TYR A 123 -3.47 9.43 12.92
N VAL A 124 -2.36 8.69 12.87
CA VAL A 124 -2.38 7.25 12.55
C VAL A 124 -3.21 6.50 13.58
N TYR A 125 -2.95 6.69 14.88
CA TYR A 125 -3.72 6.07 15.95
C TYR A 125 -5.22 6.40 15.86
N TYR A 126 -5.56 7.67 15.59
CA TYR A 126 -6.94 8.10 15.45
C TYR A 126 -7.67 7.39 14.30
N LEU A 127 -7.00 7.22 13.16
CA LEU A 127 -7.58 6.59 11.98
C LEU A 127 -7.65 5.06 12.14
N THR A 128 -6.57 4.41 12.59
CA THR A 128 -6.54 2.95 12.77
C THR A 128 -7.53 2.46 13.83
N SER A 129 -7.77 3.24 14.89
CA SER A 129 -8.78 2.93 15.91
C SER A 129 -10.23 3.04 15.42
N ARG A 130 -10.46 3.58 14.22
CA ARG A 130 -11.79 3.77 13.62
C ARG A 130 -12.02 3.02 12.31
N LEU A 131 -10.99 2.36 11.78
CA LEU A 131 -11.15 1.44 10.66
C LEU A 131 -12.06 0.29 11.08
N SER A 132 -12.91 -0.17 10.16
CA SER A 132 -13.61 -1.44 10.36
C SER A 132 -12.61 -2.59 10.47
N ASP A 133 -13.00 -3.66 11.17
CA ASP A 133 -12.09 -4.75 11.56
C ASP A 133 -11.34 -5.36 10.39
N GLN A 134 -11.97 -5.54 9.22
CA GLN A 134 -11.33 -6.08 8.02
C GLN A 134 -10.15 -5.21 7.55
N TYR A 135 -10.35 -3.90 7.42
CA TYR A 135 -9.31 -2.95 7.02
C TYR A 135 -8.22 -2.80 8.07
N LYS A 136 -8.60 -2.87 9.35
CA LYS A 136 -7.63 -2.83 10.45
C LYS A 136 -6.73 -4.07 10.45
N ARG A 137 -7.30 -5.27 10.28
CA ARG A 137 -6.54 -6.53 10.16
C ARG A 137 -5.56 -6.46 8.99
N LEU A 138 -6.00 -5.95 7.85
CA LEU A 138 -5.16 -5.75 6.67
C LEU A 138 -4.01 -4.78 6.94
N TYR A 139 -4.31 -3.63 7.55
CA TYR A 139 -3.29 -2.64 7.94
C TYR A 139 -2.24 -3.24 8.88
N ASP A 140 -2.69 -3.91 9.95
CA ASP A 140 -1.83 -4.49 10.97
C ASP A 140 -0.96 -5.62 10.39
N ALA A 141 -1.52 -6.45 9.51
CA ALA A 141 -0.80 -7.53 8.86
C ALA A 141 0.31 -7.01 7.92
N ILE A 142 0.03 -6.00 7.09
CA ILE A 142 1.03 -5.46 6.17
C ILE A 142 2.09 -4.65 6.93
N THR A 143 1.68 -3.76 7.84
CA THR A 143 2.61 -2.85 8.53
C THR A 143 3.41 -3.55 9.62
N GLY A 144 2.81 -4.52 10.34
CA GLY A 144 3.51 -5.34 11.33
C GLY A 144 4.64 -6.17 10.74
N ASN A 145 4.53 -6.53 9.46
CA ASN A 145 5.54 -7.26 8.71
C ASN A 145 6.42 -6.33 7.84
N LYS A 146 6.38 -5.01 8.06
CA LYS A 146 7.19 -4.02 7.33
C LYS A 146 7.09 -4.16 5.80
N PHE A 147 5.90 -4.48 5.28
CA PHE A 147 5.63 -4.70 3.85
C PHE A 147 6.37 -5.90 3.23
N GLU A 148 6.85 -6.84 4.04
CA GLU A 148 7.49 -8.09 3.61
C GLU A 148 6.86 -9.28 4.35
N LEU A 149 6.01 -10.05 3.68
CA LEU A 149 5.32 -11.21 4.26
C LEU A 149 6.18 -12.47 4.07
N PHE A 150 6.68 -13.03 5.17
CA PHE A 150 7.60 -14.18 5.14
C PHE A 150 7.06 -15.43 5.86
N ASN A 151 6.06 -15.27 6.73
CA ASN A 151 5.50 -16.41 7.46
C ASN A 151 4.33 -17.01 6.67
N TRP A 152 4.45 -18.28 6.27
CA TRP A 152 3.43 -18.99 5.50
C TRP A 152 2.01 -18.89 6.07
N SER A 153 1.84 -19.10 7.37
CA SER A 153 0.53 -19.02 8.02
C SER A 153 -0.07 -17.61 7.98
N VAL A 154 0.80 -16.58 8.04
CA VAL A 154 0.38 -15.19 7.89
C VAL A 154 0.02 -14.89 6.44
N ILE A 155 0.84 -15.38 5.49
CA ILE A 155 0.63 -15.21 4.05
C ILE A 155 -0.74 -15.74 3.63
N LYS A 156 -1.06 -16.99 3.98
CA LYS A 156 -2.36 -17.59 3.63
C LYS A 156 -3.53 -16.77 4.14
N ASN A 157 -3.51 -16.39 5.42
CA ASN A 157 -4.54 -15.55 6.03
C ASN A 157 -4.63 -14.15 5.41
N CYS A 158 -3.51 -13.58 4.95
CA CYS A 158 -3.49 -12.29 4.27
C CYS A 158 -4.10 -12.39 2.87
N LEU A 159 -3.78 -13.43 2.10
CA LEU A 159 -4.29 -13.63 0.75
C LEU A 159 -5.81 -13.86 0.75
N ASP A 160 -6.30 -14.67 1.68
CA ASP A 160 -7.75 -14.85 1.89
C ASP A 160 -8.42 -13.50 2.21
N LEU A 161 -7.83 -12.71 3.13
CA LEU A 161 -8.32 -11.38 3.48
C LEU A 161 -8.25 -10.39 2.30
N PHE A 162 -7.25 -10.49 1.43
CA PHE A 162 -7.14 -9.66 0.22
C PHE A 162 -8.31 -9.94 -0.71
N SER A 163 -8.60 -11.23 -0.96
CA SER A 163 -9.73 -11.66 -1.78
C SER A 163 -11.07 -11.23 -1.18
N GLU A 164 -11.28 -11.41 0.13
CA GLU A 164 -12.49 -10.98 0.85
C GLU A 164 -12.77 -9.47 0.70
N ILE A 165 -11.72 -8.65 0.72
CA ILE A 165 -11.82 -7.19 0.58
C ILE A 165 -11.93 -6.77 -0.90
N GLY A 166 -11.81 -7.70 -1.85
CA GLY A 166 -11.80 -7.40 -3.28
C GLY A 166 -10.52 -6.71 -3.73
N LEU A 167 -9.40 -6.96 -3.04
CA LEU A 167 -8.09 -6.53 -3.51
C LEU A 167 -7.64 -7.42 -4.66
N SER A 168 -7.36 -6.79 -5.79
CA SER A 168 -6.65 -7.46 -6.87
C SER A 168 -5.14 -7.43 -6.63
N GLY A 169 -4.37 -8.32 -7.25
CA GLY A 169 -2.93 -8.27 -7.23
C GLY A 169 -2.29 -8.71 -8.54
N GLU A 170 -1.09 -8.21 -8.77
CA GLU A 170 -0.28 -8.47 -9.96
C GLU A 170 1.08 -9.01 -9.51
N ILE A 171 1.55 -10.08 -10.13
CA ILE A 171 2.88 -10.63 -9.90
C ILE A 171 3.86 -9.91 -10.83
N LEU A 172 4.77 -9.11 -10.25
CA LEU A 172 5.78 -8.38 -11.00
C LEU A 172 6.95 -9.29 -11.42
N TRP A 173 7.38 -10.15 -10.49
CA TRP A 173 8.44 -11.11 -10.72
C TRP A 173 8.42 -12.24 -9.70
N ARG A 174 8.98 -13.38 -10.11
CA ARG A 174 9.21 -14.59 -9.31
C ARG A 174 10.70 -14.93 -9.36
N ASN A 175 11.29 -15.25 -8.22
CA ASN A 175 12.64 -15.81 -8.16
C ASN A 175 12.70 -16.99 -7.19
N PHE A 176 13.38 -18.05 -7.58
CA PHE A 176 13.69 -19.15 -6.70
C PHE A 176 14.80 -18.73 -5.73
N CYS A 177 14.64 -19.00 -4.43
CA CYS A 177 15.64 -18.66 -3.40
C CYS A 177 16.30 -19.93 -2.85
N PRO A 178 17.38 -20.43 -3.48
CA PRO A 178 18.02 -21.70 -3.10
C PRO A 178 18.82 -21.66 -1.78
N TRP A 179 18.98 -20.48 -1.17
CA TRP A 179 19.83 -20.26 0.01
C TRP A 179 19.08 -20.36 1.35
N ASP A 180 17.77 -20.51 1.32
CA ASP A 180 16.99 -20.79 2.53
C ASP A 180 16.77 -22.30 2.64
N SER A 181 16.91 -22.86 3.85
CA SER A 181 16.85 -24.30 4.11
C SER A 181 15.50 -24.99 3.82
N ALA A 182 14.57 -24.25 3.20
CA ALA A 182 13.17 -24.60 3.01
C ALA A 182 12.69 -24.44 1.57
N ASP A 183 13.60 -24.38 0.59
CA ASP A 183 13.31 -24.31 -0.86
C ASP A 183 12.13 -23.36 -1.17
N MET A 184 12.33 -22.06 -0.93
CA MET A 184 11.26 -21.07 -1.00
C MET A 184 11.27 -20.35 -2.36
N SER A 185 10.08 -20.10 -2.90
CA SER A 185 9.87 -19.16 -4.00
C SER A 185 9.54 -17.77 -3.46
N LEU A 186 10.22 -16.74 -3.98
CA LEU A 186 9.96 -15.34 -3.65
C LEU A 186 9.17 -14.68 -4.78
N TYR A 187 8.00 -14.16 -4.43
CA TYR A 187 7.14 -13.37 -5.30
C TYR A 187 7.17 -11.91 -4.87
N SER A 188 7.28 -11.01 -5.84
CA SER A 188 7.03 -9.58 -5.65
C SER A 188 5.70 -9.24 -6.30
N CYS A 189 4.76 -8.77 -5.50
CA CYS A 189 3.41 -8.50 -5.94
C CYS A 189 3.06 -7.03 -5.72
N THR A 190 2.24 -6.48 -6.61
CA THR A 190 1.56 -5.21 -6.42
C THR A 190 0.11 -5.49 -6.05
N LEU A 191 -0.37 -4.92 -4.94
CA LEU A 191 -1.78 -4.98 -4.55
C LEU A 191 -2.52 -3.78 -5.10
N PHE A 192 -3.73 -4.03 -5.56
CA PHE A 192 -4.65 -3.04 -6.10
C PHE A 192 -6.03 -3.20 -5.48
N PHE A 193 -6.85 -2.16 -5.57
CA PHE A 193 -8.27 -2.20 -5.29
C PHE A 193 -8.99 -1.44 -6.38
N ASN A 194 -9.99 -2.00 -7.06
CA ASN A 194 -10.67 -1.35 -8.18
C ASN A 194 -9.69 -0.76 -9.24
N GLY A 195 -8.57 -1.44 -9.52
CA GLY A 195 -7.52 -0.97 -10.44
C GLY A 195 -6.52 0.04 -9.85
N ILE A 196 -6.67 0.40 -8.58
CA ILE A 196 -5.87 1.42 -7.87
C ILE A 196 -4.73 0.76 -7.13
N GLN A 197 -3.48 1.13 -7.40
CA GLN A 197 -2.33 0.56 -6.70
C GLN A 197 -2.29 1.01 -5.23
N LEU A 198 -2.28 0.03 -4.32
CA LEU A 198 -2.21 0.25 -2.87
C LEU A 198 -0.77 0.19 -2.36
N CYS A 199 -0.08 -0.92 -2.60
CA CYS A 199 1.30 -1.13 -2.16
C CYS A 199 1.95 -2.31 -2.89
N ASN A 200 3.29 -2.38 -2.79
CA ASN A 200 4.04 -3.55 -3.23
C ASN A 200 4.42 -4.35 -1.99
N ILE A 201 4.24 -5.67 -2.08
CA ILE A 201 4.60 -6.63 -1.03
C ILE A 201 5.48 -7.72 -1.60
N LYS A 202 6.29 -8.32 -0.73
CA LYS A 202 7.04 -9.54 -1.03
C LYS A 202 6.44 -10.71 -0.28
N ILE A 203 6.31 -11.85 -0.94
CA ILE A 203 5.69 -13.07 -0.42
C ILE A 203 6.67 -14.24 -0.61
N TYR A 204 6.96 -14.96 0.47
CA TYR A 204 7.77 -16.18 0.44
C TYR A 204 6.88 -17.40 0.61
N VAL A 205 6.88 -18.30 -0.37
CA VAL A 205 6.05 -19.53 -0.33
C VAL A 205 6.92 -20.78 -0.47
N PRO A 206 6.56 -21.90 0.19
CA PRO A 206 7.28 -23.17 0.03
C PRO A 206 7.21 -23.68 -1.41
N GLU A 207 8.17 -24.51 -1.83
CA GLU A 207 8.28 -25.03 -3.21
C GLU A 207 7.03 -25.74 -3.72
N ASP A 208 6.28 -26.41 -2.84
CA ASP A 208 5.05 -27.14 -3.18
C ASP A 208 3.86 -26.23 -3.51
N TYR A 209 4.01 -24.92 -3.29
CA TYR A 209 2.98 -23.92 -3.52
C TYR A 209 3.45 -22.86 -4.51
N GLU A 210 2.51 -22.29 -5.24
CA GLU A 210 2.72 -21.09 -6.03
C GLU A 210 1.69 -20.01 -5.75
N ILE A 211 2.09 -18.77 -6.03
CA ILE A 211 1.18 -17.64 -6.03
C ILE A 211 0.76 -17.42 -7.48
N THR A 212 -0.54 -17.44 -7.72
CA THR A 212 -1.14 -17.15 -9.03
C THR A 212 -1.99 -15.88 -8.95
N CYS A 213 -2.38 -15.36 -10.12
CA CYS A 213 -3.23 -14.17 -10.22
C CYS A 213 -4.30 -14.27 -11.32
N GLU A 214 -4.82 -15.48 -11.56
CA GLU A 214 -5.67 -15.77 -12.72
C GLU A 214 -6.98 -14.96 -12.76
N ASN A 215 -7.59 -14.75 -11.59
CA ASN A 215 -8.83 -13.97 -11.46
C ASN A 215 -8.56 -12.51 -11.06
N GLY A 216 -7.32 -12.05 -11.20
CA GLY A 216 -6.87 -10.77 -10.68
C GLY A 216 -6.71 -10.74 -9.17
N SER A 217 -7.04 -11.79 -8.42
CA SER A 217 -6.72 -11.92 -6.99
C SER A 217 -5.46 -12.76 -6.82
N LEU A 218 -4.64 -12.45 -5.81
CA LEU A 218 -3.52 -13.33 -5.48
C LEU A 218 -4.04 -14.58 -4.78
N GLU A 219 -3.76 -15.74 -5.35
CA GLU A 219 -4.25 -17.04 -4.88
C GLU A 219 -3.07 -17.96 -4.58
N VAL A 220 -3.30 -18.97 -3.72
CA VAL A 220 -2.32 -20.00 -3.39
C VAL A 220 -2.76 -21.29 -4.05
N ASP A 221 -1.95 -21.79 -4.97
CA ASP A 221 -2.16 -23.08 -5.62
C ASP A 221 -1.09 -24.08 -5.20
N THR A 222 -1.43 -25.37 -5.25
CA THR A 222 -0.47 -26.46 -5.05
C THR A 222 0.00 -27.01 -6.39
N PHE A 223 1.30 -27.28 -6.52
CA PHE A 223 1.89 -27.82 -7.77
C PHE A 223 1.27 -29.14 -8.25
N ASP A 224 0.63 -29.90 -7.36
CA ASP A 224 0.04 -31.21 -7.69
C ASP A 224 -1.30 -31.12 -8.43
N GLU A 225 -2.04 -29.99 -8.37
CA GLU A 225 -3.34 -29.86 -9.07
C GLU A 225 -3.19 -29.74 -10.61
N TYR A 226 -1.99 -29.49 -11.12
CA TYR A 226 -1.68 -29.45 -12.56
C TYR A 226 -1.01 -30.72 -13.10
N ARG A 227 -0.79 -31.75 -12.26
CA ARG A 227 -0.14 -33.01 -12.68
C ARG A 227 -1.09 -34.07 -13.25
N ASP A 228 -2.40 -33.85 -13.24
CA ASP A 228 -3.38 -34.73 -13.88
C ASP A 228 -3.58 -34.43 -15.39
N VAL A 229 -2.51 -34.00 -16.09
CA VAL A 229 -2.48 -34.17 -17.55
C VAL A 229 -2.03 -35.60 -17.81
N ASP A 230 -3.01 -36.48 -18.01
CA ASP A 230 -2.78 -37.85 -18.45
C ASP A 230 -2.12 -37.85 -19.83
N PHE A 231 -0.79 -38.01 -19.85
CA PHE A 231 -0.01 -38.19 -21.07
C PHE A 231 -0.14 -39.61 -21.68
N SER A 232 -1.05 -40.46 -21.19
CA SER A 232 -1.30 -41.79 -21.78
C SER A 232 -1.84 -41.76 -23.22
N GLN A 233 -2.04 -40.57 -23.81
CA GLN A 233 -2.48 -40.37 -25.19
C GLN A 233 -1.41 -39.81 -26.14
N TYR A 234 -0.13 -39.75 -25.75
CA TYR A 234 0.99 -39.44 -26.66
C TYR A 234 1.99 -40.59 -26.82
#